data_AF-A0A4Z1CFU5-F1
#
_entry.id   AF-A0A4Z1CFU5-F1
#
_cell.length_a   1.000
_cell.length_b   1.000
_cell.length_c   1.000
_cell.angle_alpha   90.00
_cell.angle_beta   90.00
_cell.angle_gamma   90.00
#
_symmetry.space_group_name_H-M   'P 1'
#
loop_
_entity.id
_entity.type
_entity.pdbx_description
1 polymer ?
#
loop_
_entity_poly.entity_id
_entity_poly.type
_entity_poly.pdbx_seq_one_letter_code
_entity_poly.pdbx_strand_id
1 'polypeptide(L)'
;MEREKRIVGLAEEVMVAIGERDFAVAEGEARAGEALRRLVAEEHLAISEALVWCGNVVPAREARRLRRLAEIADTSDSNAS
;
A
#
# COMPACT_ATOMS: atom_id res chain seq x y z
N MET A 1 24.33 -6.81 32.87
CA MET A 1 24.08 -7.52 31.59
C MET A 1 22.64 -7.99 31.43
N GLU A 2 21.96 -8.54 32.45
CA GLU A 2 20.61 -9.10 32.25
C GLU A 2 19.54 -8.05 31.84
N ARG A 3 19.61 -6.85 32.41
CA ARG A 3 18.74 -5.73 32.00
C ARG A 3 18.98 -5.32 30.55
N GLU A 4 20.24 -5.33 30.11
CA GLU A 4 20.64 -4.95 28.76
C GLU A 4 20.17 -5.99 27.73
N LYS A 5 20.32 -7.29 28.03
CA LYS A 5 19.77 -8.37 27.20
C LYS A 5 18.26 -8.24 27.02
N ARG A 6 17.52 -7.94 28.08
CA ARG A 6 16.08 -7.71 27.99
C ARG A 6 15.73 -6.48 27.15
N ILE A 7 16.51 -5.39 27.27
CA ILE A 7 16.29 -4.18 26.46
C ILE A 7 16.52 -4.49 24.98
N VAL A 8 17.58 -5.21 24.63
CA VAL A 8 17.88 -5.59 23.25
C VAL A 8 16.77 -6.47 22.68
N GLY A 9 16.34 -7.51 23.42
CA GLY A 9 15.26 -8.39 22.97
C GLY A 9 13.94 -7.62 22.72
N LEU A 10 13.55 -6.73 23.64
CA LEU A 10 12.36 -5.90 23.45
C LEU A 10 12.51 -4.92 22.27
N ALA A 11 13.70 -4.36 22.05
CA ALA A 11 13.96 -3.49 20.92
C ALA A 11 13.85 -4.26 19.59
N GLU A 12 14.38 -5.49 19.53
CA GLU A 12 14.25 -6.39 18.38
C GLU A 12 12.78 -6.71 18.10
N GLU A 13 12.00 -7.07 19.14
CA GLU A 13 10.56 -7.33 19.00
C GLU A 13 9.81 -6.13 18.42
N VAL A 14 10.11 -4.91 18.89
CA VAL A 14 9.50 -3.68 18.35
C VAL A 14 9.89 -3.48 16.89
N MET A 15 11.17 -3.64 16.53
CA MET A 15 11.62 -3.45 15.15
C MET A 15 10.98 -4.45 14.20
N VAL A 16 10.88 -5.72 14.59
CA VAL A 16 10.22 -6.77 13.81
C VAL A 16 8.74 -6.44 13.62
N ALA A 17 8.02 -6.14 14.69
CA ALA A 17 6.59 -5.85 14.62
C ALA A 17 6.28 -4.61 13.75
N ILE A 18 7.13 -3.58 13.80
CA ILE A 18 7.00 -2.41 12.91
C ILE A 18 7.29 -2.78 11.46
N GLY A 19 8.33 -3.58 11.20
CA GLY A 19 8.65 -4.05 9.86
C GLY A 19 7.52 -4.87 9.24
N GLU A 20 6.93 -5.80 10.01
CA GLU A 20 5.79 -6.61 9.58
C GLU A 20 4.56 -5.74 9.28
N ARG A 21 4.27 -4.75 10.14
CA ARG A 21 3.18 -3.79 9.90
C ARG A 21 3.41 -3.01 8.62
N ASP A 22 4.60 -2.44 8.45
CA ASP A 22 4.91 -1.58 7.32
C ASP A 22 4.89 -2.38 6.01
N PHE A 23 5.32 -3.65 6.04
CA PHE A 23 5.15 -4.58 4.93
C PHE A 23 3.67 -4.84 4.60
N ALA A 24 2.85 -5.16 5.61
CA ALA A 24 1.42 -5.41 5.41
C ALA A 24 0.67 -4.17 4.89
N VAL A 25 1.08 -2.97 5.34
CA VAL A 25 0.57 -1.69 4.81
C VAL A 25 0.97 -1.54 3.34
N ALA A 26 2.24 -1.74 3.00
CA ALA A 26 2.72 -1.63 1.62
C ALA A 26 2.00 -2.60 0.67
N GLU A 27 1.80 -3.85 1.08
CA GLU A 27 1.02 -4.82 0.31
C GLU A 27 -0.45 -4.41 0.15
N GLY A 28 -1.06 -3.88 1.22
CA GLY A 28 -2.41 -3.35 1.18
C GLY A 28 -2.55 -2.18 0.21
N GLU A 29 -1.59 -1.25 0.24
CA GLU A 29 -1.52 -0.11 -0.67
C GLU A 29 -1.36 -0.55 -2.13
N ALA A 30 -0.49 -1.53 -2.40
CA ALA A 30 -0.30 -2.07 -3.74
C ALA A 30 -1.60 -2.67 -4.30
N ARG A 31 -2.27 -3.53 -3.52
CA ARG A 31 -3.56 -4.13 -3.93
C ARG A 31 -4.65 -3.08 -4.11
N ALA A 32 -4.71 -2.06 -3.26
CA ALA A 32 -5.67 -0.96 -3.39
C ALA A 32 -5.40 -0.11 -4.63
N GLY A 33 -4.13 0.19 -4.91
CA GLY A 33 -3.69 0.91 -6.11
C GLY A 33 -4.05 0.17 -7.38
N GLU A 34 -3.82 -1.14 -7.40
CA GLU A 34 -4.21 -2.05 -8.48
C GLU A 34 -5.71 -1.99 -8.75
N ALA A 35 -6.52 -2.19 -7.72
CA ALA A 35 -7.97 -2.13 -7.85
C ALA A 35 -8.45 -0.77 -8.37
N LEU A 36 -7.87 0.33 -7.88
CA LEU A 36 -8.16 1.68 -8.36
C LEU A 36 -7.74 1.90 -9.82
N ARG A 37 -6.63 1.28 -10.26
CA ARG A 37 -6.18 1.36 -11.64
C ARG A 37 -7.19 0.66 -12.55
N ARG A 38 -7.60 -0.56 -12.19
CA ARG A 38 -8.57 -1.35 -12.95
C ARG A 38 -9.94 -0.67 -13.03
N LEU A 39 -10.45 -0.12 -11.91
CA LEU A 39 -11.69 0.67 -11.92
C LEU A 39 -11.65 1.86 -12.89
N VAL A 40 -10.49 2.48 -13.09
CA VAL A 40 -10.34 3.61 -14.01
C VAL A 40 -10.08 3.16 -15.45
N ALA A 41 -9.20 2.17 -15.63
CA ALA A 41 -8.71 1.76 -16.95
C ALA A 41 -9.65 0.77 -17.64
N GLU A 42 -10.17 -0.21 -16.92
CA GLU A 42 -11.02 -1.28 -17.44
C GLU A 42 -12.50 -0.88 -17.39
N GLU A 43 -12.94 -0.28 -16.28
CA GLU A 43 -14.34 0.11 -16.08
C GLU A 43 -14.64 1.56 -16.48
N HIS A 44 -13.62 2.29 -16.96
CA HIS A 44 -13.72 3.67 -17.45
C HIS A 44 -14.32 4.68 -16.45
N LEU A 45 -14.20 4.40 -15.14
CA LEU A 45 -14.72 5.28 -14.11
C LEU A 45 -13.80 6.48 -13.88
N ALA A 46 -14.40 7.64 -13.62
CA ALA A 46 -13.66 8.74 -13.01
C ALA A 46 -13.25 8.36 -11.57
N ILE A 47 -12.09 8.82 -11.11
CA ILE A 47 -11.61 8.46 -9.75
C ILE A 47 -12.57 8.88 -8.63
N SER A 48 -13.32 9.97 -8.82
CA SER A 48 -14.36 10.40 -7.88
C SER A 48 -15.53 9.43 -7.82
N GLU A 49 -15.89 8.80 -8.93
CA GLU A 49 -16.97 7.81 -8.99
C GLU A 49 -16.53 6.48 -8.38
N ALA A 50 -15.31 6.02 -8.70
CA ALA A 50 -14.71 4.86 -8.06
C ALA A 50 -14.72 4.97 -6.52
N LEU A 51 -14.43 6.17 -5.98
CA LEU A 51 -14.44 6.41 -4.53
C LEU A 51 -15.82 6.31 -3.89
N VAL A 52 -16.90 6.63 -4.61
CA VAL A 52 -18.27 6.43 -4.12
C VAL A 52 -18.53 4.94 -3.89
N TRP A 53 -18.12 4.09 -4.85
CA TRP A 53 -18.22 2.62 -4.71
C TRP A 53 -17.32 2.06 -3.61
N CYS A 54 -16.18 2.70 -3.36
CA CYS A 54 -15.32 2.37 -2.22
C CYS A 54 -15.84 2.92 -0.88
N GLY A 55 -17.04 3.50 -0.82
CA GLY A 55 -17.60 4.07 0.42
C GLY A 55 -16.80 5.27 0.95
N ASN A 56 -16.01 5.92 0.10
CA ASN A 56 -15.11 7.03 0.45
C ASN A 56 -14.15 6.73 1.62
N VAL A 57 -13.73 5.46 1.77
CA VAL A 57 -12.81 5.02 2.83
C VAL A 57 -11.42 5.67 2.75
N VAL A 58 -11.05 6.21 1.59
CA VAL A 58 -9.81 6.96 1.38
C VAL A 58 -10.07 8.30 0.68
N PRO A 59 -9.33 9.36 1.04
CA PRO A 59 -9.48 10.65 0.39
C PRO A 59 -8.97 10.61 -1.06
N ALA A 60 -9.54 11.45 -1.92
CA ALA A 60 -9.22 11.44 -3.36
C ALA A 60 -7.74 11.66 -3.70
N ARG A 61 -7.03 12.45 -2.88
CA ARG A 61 -5.58 12.63 -3.01
C ARG A 61 -4.83 11.31 -2.85
N GLU A 62 -5.25 10.51 -1.89
CA GLU A 62 -4.59 9.25 -1.55
C GLU A 62 -4.92 8.17 -2.57
N ALA A 63 -6.17 8.07 -3.01
CA ALA A 63 -6.54 7.17 -4.11
C ALA A 63 -5.73 7.45 -5.39
N ARG A 64 -5.51 8.73 -5.72
CA ARG A 64 -4.64 9.11 -6.85
C ARG A 64 -3.19 8.70 -6.64
N ARG A 65 -2.68 8.75 -5.40
CA ARG A 65 -1.31 8.30 -5.07
C ARG A 65 -1.20 6.79 -5.26
N LEU A 66 -2.10 6.01 -4.66
CA LEU A 66 -2.14 4.56 -4.74
C LEU A 66 -2.24 4.07 -6.19
N ARG A 67 -3.13 4.66 -6.99
CA ARG A 67 -3.26 4.32 -8.40
C ARG A 67 -1.96 4.54 -9.18
N ARG A 68 -1.29 5.68 -8.97
CA ARG A 68 0.00 5.97 -9.61
C ARG A 68 1.09 4.98 -9.19
N LEU A 69 1.10 4.51 -7.95
CA LEU A 69 2.05 3.48 -7.53
C LEU A 69 1.86 2.19 -8.32
N ALA A 70 0.61 1.78 -8.55
CA ALA A 70 0.32 0.60 -9.37
C ALA A 70 0.68 0.80 -10.85
N GLU A 71 0.48 2.00 -11.41
CA GLU A 71 0.92 2.33 -12.78
C GLU A 71 2.46 2.25 -12.94
N ILE A 72 3.20 2.70 -11.92
CA ILE A 72 4.68 2.61 -11.91
C ILE A 72 5.14 1.15 -11.79
N ALA A 73 4.51 0.37 -10.89
CA ALA A 73 4.84 -1.05 -10.70
C ALA A 73 4.65 -1.88 -11.97
N ASP A 74 3.54 -1.67 -12.70
CA ASP A 74 3.29 -2.31 -13.99
C ASP A 74 4.35 -1.96 -15.04
N THR A 75 4.79 -0.69 -15.04
CA THR A 75 5.80 -0.21 -15.99
C THR A 75 7.18 -0.83 -15.69
N SER A 76 7.51 -1.06 -14.41
CA SER A 76 8.74 -1.77 -14.04
C SER A 76 8.71 -3.25 -14.40
N ASP A 77 7.57 -3.92 -14.26
CA ASP A 77 7.44 -5.35 -14.62
C ASP A 77 7.46 -5.56 -16.14
N SER A 78 6.89 -4.62 -16.90
CA SER A 78 6.87 -4.65 -18.38
C SER A 78 8.24 -4.40 -19.02
N ASN A 79 9.14 -3.67 -18.34
CA ASN A 79 10.51 -3.42 -18.80
C ASN A 79 11.51 -4.51 -18.36
N ALA A 80 11.10 -5.39 -17.43
CA ALA A 80 11.91 -6.50 -16.94
C ALA A 80 11.62 -7.84 -17.63
N SER A 81 10.66 -7.87 -18.57
CA SER A 81 10.24 -9.02 -19.36
C SER A 81 10.67 -8.90 -20.82
#